data_AF-A0A0F2Q403-F1
#
_entry.id   AF-A0A0F2Q403-F1
#
_cell.length_a   1.000
_cell.length_b   1.000
_cell.length_c   1.000
_cell.angle_alpha   90.00
_cell.angle_beta   90.00
_cell.angle_gamma   90.00
#
_symmetry.space_group_name_H-M   'P 1'
#
loop_
_entity.id
_entity.type
_entity.pdbx_description
1 polymer ?
#
loop_
_entity_poly.entity_id
_entity_poly.type
_entity_poly.pdbx_seq_one_letter_code
_entity_poly.pdbx_strand_id
1 'polypeptide(L)'
;MDKKKFCIRIGDSIQEVTEEVYREYFKMERRERYLEERDLVNGKVLYSALDNVYEDVLGEDILVDSIVEDICELVTTKIMIERLRECLVLLSDEELDLIIQLFFNEKSERELSAERGIPRATIGYRKDKILSKLKKYF
;
A
#
# COMPACT_ATOMS: atom_id res chain seq x y z
N MET A 1 32.53 -34.95 -46.82
CA MET A 1 31.58 -34.27 -45.91
C MET A 1 32.28 -34.14 -44.57
N ASP A 2 32.70 -32.94 -44.20
CA ASP A 2 33.41 -32.72 -42.93
C ASP A 2 32.48 -33.02 -41.75
N LYS A 3 32.88 -33.95 -40.89
CA LYS A 3 32.18 -34.22 -39.63
C LYS A 3 32.31 -32.98 -38.76
N LYS A 4 31.20 -32.31 -38.43
CA LYS A 4 31.17 -31.25 -37.42
C LYS A 4 31.71 -31.83 -36.12
N LYS A 5 32.83 -31.27 -35.64
CA LYS A 5 33.40 -31.58 -34.34
C LYS A 5 32.73 -30.71 -33.29
N PHE A 6 32.27 -31.30 -32.20
CA PHE A 6 31.68 -30.57 -31.07
C PHE A 6 32.68 -30.53 -29.93
N CYS A 7 32.92 -29.37 -29.34
CA CYS A 7 33.88 -29.23 -28.26
C CYS A 7 33.29 -28.43 -27.09
N ILE A 8 33.67 -28.79 -25.87
CA ILE A 8 33.35 -28.04 -24.64
C ILE A 8 34.66 -27.63 -23.94
N ARG A 9 34.61 -26.55 -23.16
CA ARG A 9 35.74 -26.09 -22.34
C ARG A 9 35.54 -26.57 -20.91
N ILE A 10 36.54 -27.25 -20.36
CA ILE A 10 36.57 -27.68 -18.96
C ILE A 10 37.87 -27.13 -18.34
N GLY A 11 37.74 -26.13 -17.47
CA GLY A 11 38.88 -25.35 -16.97
C GLY A 11 39.63 -24.68 -18.14
N ASP A 12 40.95 -24.89 -18.21
CA ASP A 12 41.81 -24.35 -19.26
C ASP A 12 41.91 -25.25 -20.51
N SER A 13 41.17 -26.37 -20.55
CA SER A 13 41.26 -27.37 -21.63
C SER A 13 40.02 -27.38 -22.53
N ILE A 14 40.20 -27.73 -23.80
CA ILE A 14 39.12 -27.92 -24.78
C ILE A 14 39.04 -29.41 -25.11
N GLN A 15 37.86 -30.01 -24.93
CA GLN A 15 37.63 -31.43 -25.18
C GLN A 15 36.60 -31.63 -26.28
N GLU A 16 36.92 -32.49 -27.26
CA GLU A 16 35.97 -32.93 -28.30
C GLU A 16 34.98 -33.93 -27.67
N VAL A 17 33.68 -33.70 -27.87
CA VAL A 17 32.57 -34.45 -27.26
C VAL A 17 31.54 -34.83 -28.31
N THR A 18 30.60 -35.68 -27.92
CA THR A 18 29.43 -35.98 -28.75
C THR A 18 28.48 -34.78 -28.83
N GLU A 19 27.64 -34.76 -29.86
CA GLU A 19 26.62 -33.72 -30.01
C GLU A 19 25.64 -33.68 -28.82
N GLU A 20 25.28 -34.84 -28.26
CA GLU A 20 24.39 -34.96 -27.11
C GLU A 20 24.97 -34.27 -25.86
N VAL A 21 26.24 -34.56 -25.55
CA VAL A 21 26.95 -33.94 -24.42
C VAL A 21 27.11 -32.44 -24.64
N TYR A 22 27.42 -32.01 -25.87
CA TYR A 22 27.52 -30.59 -26.22
C TYR A 22 26.18 -29.87 -26.02
N ARG A 23 25.07 -30.48 -26.45
CA ARG A 23 23.72 -29.89 -26.30
C ARG A 23 23.32 -29.77 -24.84
N GLU A 24 23.58 -30.79 -24.02
CA GLU A 24 23.26 -30.75 -22.59
C GLU A 24 24.14 -29.74 -21.84
N TYR A 25 25.43 -29.67 -22.18
CA TYR A 25 26.38 -28.70 -21.59
C TYR A 25 25.93 -27.24 -21.79
N PHE A 26 25.46 -26.89 -23.00
CA PHE A 26 25.01 -25.54 -23.34
C PHE A 26 23.50 -25.31 -23.19
N LYS A 27 22.76 -26.26 -22.61
CA LYS A 27 21.29 -26.22 -22.56
C LYS A 27 20.76 -25.07 -21.72
N MET A 28 21.33 -24.87 -20.53
CA MET A 28 20.92 -23.83 -19.60
C MET A 28 21.24 -22.44 -20.15
N GLU A 29 22.46 -22.22 -20.63
CA GLU A 29 22.87 -20.94 -21.23
C GLU A 29 22.00 -20.59 -22.45
N ARG A 30 21.70 -21.57 -23.31
CA ARG A 30 20.81 -21.35 -24.46
C ARG A 30 19.38 -21.02 -24.02
N ARG A 31 18.89 -21.62 -22.94
CA ARG A 31 17.57 -21.32 -22.37
C ARG A 31 17.53 -19.90 -21.80
N GLU A 32 18.56 -19.48 -21.08
CA GLU A 32 18.67 -18.11 -20.54
C GLU A 32 18.68 -17.08 -21.67
N ARG A 33 19.54 -17.27 -22.67
CA ARG A 33 19.61 -16.37 -23.84
C ARG A 33 18.30 -16.30 -24.60
N TYR A 34 17.63 -17.44 -24.80
CA TYR A 34 16.31 -17.47 -25.44
C TYR A 34 15.27 -16.68 -24.63
N LEU A 35 15.29 -16.76 -23.30
CA LEU A 35 14.39 -16.00 -22.45
C LEU A 35 14.65 -14.49 -22.56
N GLU A 36 15.92 -14.07 -22.58
CA GLU A 36 16.32 -12.67 -22.77
C GLU A 36 15.93 -12.14 -24.16
N GLU A 37 16.26 -12.86 -25.23
CA GLU A 37 15.90 -12.51 -26.60
C GLU A 37 14.37 -12.38 -26.74
N ARG A 38 13.62 -13.34 -26.18
CA ARG A 38 12.16 -13.31 -26.18
C ARG A 38 11.62 -12.12 -25.39
N ASP A 39 12.16 -11.84 -24.21
CA ASP A 39 11.70 -10.73 -23.37
C ASP A 39 11.99 -9.38 -24.09
N LEU A 40 13.12 -9.25 -24.79
CA LEU A 40 13.47 -8.07 -25.59
C LEU A 40 12.57 -7.89 -26.82
N VAL A 41 12.31 -8.96 -27.59
CA VAL A 41 11.39 -8.92 -28.76
C VAL A 41 9.98 -8.52 -28.36
N ASN A 42 9.52 -8.97 -27.19
CA ASN A 42 8.20 -8.62 -26.68
C ASN A 42 8.16 -7.29 -25.91
N GLY A 43 9.29 -6.55 -25.86
CA GLY A 43 9.38 -5.27 -25.18
C GLY A 43 9.06 -5.35 -23.69
N LYS A 44 9.37 -6.47 -23.04
CA LYS A 44 9.13 -6.65 -21.61
C LYS A 44 10.10 -5.78 -20.82
N VAL A 45 9.57 -4.99 -19.91
CA VAL A 45 10.35 -4.09 -19.05
C VAL A 45 10.05 -4.46 -17.60
N LEU A 46 11.09 -4.48 -16.75
CA LEU A 46 10.92 -4.64 -15.30
C LEU A 46 10.45 -3.32 -14.69
N TYR A 47 9.62 -3.37 -13.64
CA TYR A 47 9.19 -2.14 -12.95
C TYR A 47 10.37 -1.37 -12.37
N SER A 48 11.40 -2.06 -11.87
CA SER A 48 12.63 -1.42 -11.39
C SER A 48 13.39 -0.63 -12.46
N ALA A 49 13.14 -0.90 -13.75
CA ALA A 49 13.72 -0.08 -14.83
C ALA A 49 13.07 1.31 -14.94
N LEU A 50 11.96 1.54 -14.23
CA LEU A 50 11.28 2.83 -14.12
C LEU A 50 11.66 3.57 -12.82
N ASP A 51 12.56 3.02 -11.99
CA ASP A 51 13.02 3.68 -10.76
C ASP A 51 13.63 5.05 -11.08
N ASN A 52 13.20 6.09 -10.36
CA ASN A 52 13.79 7.41 -10.43
C ASN A 52 14.72 7.64 -9.23
N VAL A 53 16.00 7.35 -9.43
CA VAL A 53 17.04 7.47 -8.38
C VAL A 53 17.21 8.91 -7.86
N TYR A 54 16.89 9.92 -8.67
CA TYR A 54 16.99 11.33 -8.24
C TYR A 54 15.85 11.75 -7.32
N GLU A 55 14.68 11.14 -7.49
CA GLU A 55 13.47 11.45 -6.73
C GLU A 55 13.19 10.43 -5.62
N ASP A 56 14.02 9.39 -5.50
CA ASP A 56 13.86 8.28 -4.56
C ASP A 56 12.50 7.58 -4.70
N VAL A 57 12.05 7.41 -5.95
CA VAL A 57 10.76 6.79 -6.30
C VAL A 57 11.02 5.46 -7.00
N LEU A 58 10.43 4.38 -6.48
CA LEU A 58 10.47 3.08 -7.14
C LEU A 58 9.47 3.05 -8.30
N GLY A 59 9.82 2.37 -9.38
CA GLY A 59 8.97 2.24 -10.56
C GLY A 59 7.65 1.51 -10.32
N GLU A 60 7.61 0.69 -9.27
CA GLU A 60 6.37 0.07 -8.76
C GLU A 60 5.41 1.09 -8.12
N ASP A 61 5.93 2.16 -7.50
CA ASP A 61 5.13 3.24 -6.91
C ASP A 61 4.56 4.20 -7.98
N ILE A 62 5.13 4.21 -9.19
CA ILE A 62 4.65 5.02 -10.31
C ILE A 62 3.34 4.44 -10.90
N LEU A 63 3.16 3.13 -10.79
CA LEU A 63 2.04 2.39 -11.39
C LEU A 63 1.01 1.97 -10.34
N VAL A 64 0.79 2.81 -9.33
CA VAL A 64 -0.24 2.58 -8.32
C VAL A 64 -1.63 2.64 -8.96
N ASP A 65 -2.40 1.57 -8.78
CA ASP A 65 -3.81 1.55 -9.15
C ASP A 65 -4.59 2.43 -8.17
N SER A 66 -4.85 3.67 -8.58
CA SER A 66 -5.60 4.67 -7.80
C SER A 66 -7.06 4.27 -7.53
N ILE A 67 -7.55 3.18 -8.14
CA ILE A 67 -8.89 2.63 -7.90
C ILE A 67 -8.90 1.66 -6.71
N VAL A 68 -7.74 1.06 -6.38
CA VAL A 68 -7.63 0.14 -5.24
C VAL A 68 -7.53 0.97 -3.96
N GLU A 69 -8.58 0.88 -3.14
CA GLU A 69 -8.60 1.47 -1.80
C GLU A 69 -7.41 0.94 -0.99
N ASP A 70 -6.63 1.86 -0.40
CA ASP A 70 -5.48 1.47 0.41
C ASP A 70 -5.96 0.59 1.57
N ILE A 71 -5.55 -0.68 1.56
CA ILE A 71 -5.92 -1.66 2.57
C ILE A 71 -5.49 -1.17 3.95
N CYS A 72 -4.34 -0.50 4.07
CA CYS A 72 -3.88 0.09 5.32
C CYS A 72 -4.85 1.18 5.79
N GLU A 73 -5.27 2.08 4.89
CA GLU A 73 -6.25 3.12 5.20
C GLU A 73 -7.61 2.54 5.60
N LEU A 74 -8.10 1.52 4.90
CA LEU A 74 -9.35 0.84 5.22
C LEU A 74 -9.31 0.15 6.58
N VAL A 75 -8.23 -0.58 6.87
CA VAL A 75 -8.04 -1.25 8.17
C VAL A 75 -7.92 -0.22 9.28
N THR A 76 -7.18 0.87 9.07
CA THR A 76 -7.04 1.97 10.02
C THR A 76 -8.38 2.62 10.32
N THR A 77 -9.14 2.95 9.27
CA THR A 77 -10.49 3.54 9.38
C THR A 77 -11.42 2.63 10.17
N LYS A 78 -11.40 1.32 9.90
CA LYS A 78 -12.22 0.34 10.63
C LYS A 78 -11.88 0.33 12.12
N ILE A 79 -10.60 0.27 12.47
CA ILE A 79 -10.14 0.29 13.87
C ILE A 79 -10.55 1.60 14.56
N MET A 80 -10.43 2.74 13.88
CA MET A 80 -10.84 4.04 14.42
C MET A 80 -12.35 4.09 14.68
N ILE A 81 -13.18 3.55 13.78
CA ILE A 81 -14.63 3.47 13.96
C ILE A 81 -14.99 2.57 15.14
N GLU A 82 -14.34 1.41 15.29
CA GLU A 82 -14.58 0.50 16.42
C GLU A 82 -14.25 1.18 17.75
N ARG A 83 -13.08 1.81 17.86
CA ARG A 83 -12.70 2.57 19.06
C ARG A 83 -13.64 3.74 19.35
N LEU A 84 -14.08 4.45 18.32
CA LEU A 84 -15.04 5.54 18.46
C LEU A 84 -16.35 5.03 19.07
N ARG A 85 -16.87 3.89 18.58
CA ARG A 85 -18.11 3.29 19.11
C ARG A 85 -17.97 2.93 20.59
N GLU A 86 -16.86 2.31 20.99
CA GLU A 86 -16.58 1.99 22.39
C GLU A 86 -16.56 3.25 23.27
N CYS A 87 -15.94 4.32 22.79
CA CYS A 87 -15.85 5.57 23.53
C CYS A 87 -17.21 6.29 23.64
N LEU A 88 -18.04 6.23 22.60
CA LEU A 88 -19.37 6.84 22.61
C LEU A 88 -20.32 6.19 23.61
N VAL A 89 -20.19 4.87 23.88
CA VAL A 89 -20.98 4.15 24.90
C VAL A 89 -20.71 4.68 26.32
N LEU A 90 -19.57 5.33 26.55
CA LEU A 90 -19.21 5.90 27.86
C LEU A 90 -19.85 7.28 28.11
N LEU A 91 -20.47 7.87 27.10
CA LEU A 91 -21.16 9.15 27.21
C LEU A 91 -22.59 8.94 27.75
N SER A 92 -23.04 9.89 28.57
CA SER A 92 -24.47 9.99 28.87
C SER A 92 -25.27 10.44 27.65
N ASP A 93 -26.59 10.22 27.65
CA ASP A 93 -27.46 10.60 26.53
C ASP A 93 -27.34 12.09 26.17
N GLU A 94 -27.22 12.98 27.18
CA GLU A 94 -27.00 14.42 26.94
C GLU A 94 -25.64 14.73 26.33
N GLU A 95 -24.58 14.02 26.75
CA GLU A 95 -23.24 14.19 26.20
C GLU A 95 -23.18 13.68 24.76
N LEU A 96 -23.80 12.53 24.49
CA LEU A 96 -23.87 11.93 23.16
C LEU A 96 -24.65 12.80 22.19
N ASP A 97 -25.83 13.27 22.58
CA ASP A 97 -26.64 14.18 21.77
C ASP A 97 -25.87 15.48 21.46
N LEU A 98 -25.15 16.05 22.43
CA LEU A 98 -24.33 17.24 22.16
C LEU A 98 -23.24 16.97 21.12
N ILE A 99 -22.56 15.82 21.19
CA ILE A 99 -21.52 15.43 20.22
C ILE A 99 -22.13 15.17 18.83
N ILE A 100 -23.26 14.47 18.75
CA ILE A 100 -23.96 14.21 17.47
C ILE A 100 -24.32 15.53 16.80
N GLN A 101 -24.88 16.48 17.55
CA GLN A 101 -25.30 17.74 16.99
C GLN A 101 -24.13 18.59 16.48
N LEU A 102 -23.01 18.59 17.21
CA LEU A 102 -21.82 19.37 16.85
C LEU A 102 -21.03 18.76 15.68
N PHE A 103 -20.86 17.43 15.65
CA PHE A 103 -19.93 16.78 14.73
C PHE A 103 -20.61 15.99 13.60
N PHE A 104 -21.79 15.41 13.83
CA PHE A 104 -22.51 14.65 12.81
C PHE A 104 -23.51 15.53 12.05
N ASN A 105 -24.24 16.39 12.77
CA ASN A 105 -25.17 17.35 12.17
C ASN A 105 -24.50 18.69 11.82
N GLU A 106 -23.20 18.84 12.11
CA GLU A 106 -22.39 20.02 11.83
C GLU A 106 -22.96 21.36 12.35
N LYS A 107 -23.78 21.32 13.42
CA LYS A 107 -24.33 22.55 14.01
C LYS A 107 -23.22 23.31 14.75
N SER A 108 -23.21 24.62 14.57
CA SER A 108 -22.36 25.50 15.36
C SER A 108 -22.86 25.62 16.80
N GLU A 109 -21.95 25.95 17.72
CA GLU A 109 -22.32 26.27 19.12
C GLU A 109 -23.32 27.43 19.21
N ARG A 110 -23.30 28.35 18.23
CA ARG A 110 -24.21 29.50 18.16
C ARG A 110 -25.63 29.05 17.83
N GLU A 111 -25.78 28.15 16.86
CA GLU A 111 -27.08 27.57 16.50
C GLU A 111 -27.66 26.77 17.65
N LEU A 112 -26.84 25.93 18.29
CA LEU A 112 -27.27 25.17 19.47
C LEU A 112 -27.63 26.06 20.67
N SER A 113 -26.91 27.18 20.83
CA SER A 113 -27.22 28.17 21.86
C SER A 113 -28.60 28.79 21.64
N ALA A 114 -28.93 29.15 20.39
CA ALA A 114 -30.22 29.69 20.02
C ALA A 114 -31.35 28.65 20.14
N GLU A 115 -31.11 27.41 19.72
CA GLU A 115 -32.08 26.31 19.76
C GLU A 115 -32.43 25.88 21.20
N ARG A 116 -31.44 25.78 22.08
CA ARG A 116 -31.62 25.25 23.45
C ARG A 116 -31.81 26.34 24.50
N GLY A 117 -31.62 27.61 24.15
CA GLY A 117 -31.60 28.72 25.11
C GLY A 117 -30.43 28.66 26.10
N ILE A 118 -29.40 27.87 25.81
CA ILE A 118 -28.22 27.69 26.67
C ILE A 118 -27.13 28.67 26.21
N PRO A 119 -26.42 29.37 27.12
CA PRO A 119 -25.31 30.23 26.73
C PRO A 119 -24.24 29.47 25.95
N ARG A 120 -23.73 30.06 24.86
CA ARG A 120 -22.66 29.48 24.03
C ARG A 120 -21.45 29.02 24.86
N ALA A 121 -21.04 29.80 25.86
CA ALA A 121 -19.93 29.45 26.75
C ALA A 121 -20.17 28.13 27.50
N THR A 122 -21.40 27.86 27.92
CA THR A 122 -21.79 26.61 28.57
C THR A 122 -21.71 25.43 27.60
N ILE A 123 -22.11 25.63 26.34
CA ILE A 123 -22.01 24.61 25.29
C ILE A 123 -20.54 24.28 25.02
N GLY A 124 -19.69 25.29 24.85
CA GLY A 124 -18.24 25.12 24.68
C GLY A 124 -17.61 24.37 25.87
N TYR A 125 -17.92 24.78 27.10
CA TYR A 125 -17.45 24.08 28.30
C TYR A 125 -17.86 22.61 28.34
N ARG A 126 -19.12 22.30 28.01
CA ARG A 126 -19.62 20.91 27.96
C ARG A 126 -18.90 20.11 26.88
N LYS A 127 -18.75 20.66 25.67
CA LYS A 127 -18.00 20.05 24.57
C LYS A 127 -16.57 19.71 24.99
N ASP A 128 -15.85 20.67 25.57
CA ASP A 128 -14.44 20.46 25.96
C ASP A 128 -14.29 19.42 27.07
N LYS A 129 -15.26 19.38 28.00
CA LYS A 129 -15.31 18.35 29.05
C LYS A 129 -15.55 16.96 28.47
N ILE A 130 -16.45 16.83 27.50
CA ILE A 130 -16.72 15.57 26.81
C ILE A 130 -15.48 15.11 26.03
N LEU A 131 -14.85 16.00 25.26
CA LEU A 131 -13.62 15.67 24.52
C LEU A 131 -12.48 15.26 25.46
N SER A 132 -12.35 15.93 26.60
CA SER A 132 -11.37 15.56 27.63
C SER A 132 -11.65 14.19 28.27
N LYS A 133 -12.93 13.81 28.38
CA LYS A 133 -13.35 12.48 28.84
C LYS A 133 -13.01 11.41 27.81
N LEU A 134 -13.33 11.64 26.53
CA LEU A 134 -13.03 10.73 25.43
C LEU A 134 -11.51 10.55 25.23
N LYS A 135 -10.72 11.61 25.35
CA LYS A 135 -9.25 11.58 25.20
C LYS A 135 -8.54 10.64 26.19
N LYS A 136 -9.17 10.25 27.31
CA LYS A 136 -8.57 9.30 28.26
C LYS A 136 -8.56 7.86 27.75
N TYR A 137 -9.35 7.57 26.71
CA TYR A 137 -9.52 6.23 26.14
C TYR A 137 -8.80 6.08 24.78
N PHE A 138 -8.15 7.16 24.30
CA PHE A 138 -7.25 7.18 23.15
C PHE A 138 -5.81 7.26 23.64
#